data_AF-A0A0A3XJ15-F1
#
_entry.id   AF-A0A0A3XJ15-F1
#
_cell.length_a   1.000
_cell.length_b   1.000
_cell.length_c   1.000
_cell.angle_alpha   90.00
_cell.angle_beta   90.00
_cell.angle_gamma   90.00
#
_symmetry.space_group_name_H-M   'P 1'
#
loop_
_entity.id
_entity.type
_entity.pdbx_description
1 polymer ?
#
loop_
_entity_poly.entity_id
_entity_poly.type
_entity_poly.pdbx_seq_one_letter_code
_entity_poly.pdbx_strand_id
1 'polypeptide(L)' 'MIRYRCSRPPEVALRGRLCDLANEGKRFGYRRLFVLLRREGEPSGINRIYRLYREEGLTVRELGLAAKL' A
#
# COMPACT_ATOMS: atom_id res chain seq x y z
N MET A 1 21.28 -0.14 5.45
CA MET A 1 19.89 -0.34 5.90
C MET A 1 19.20 -1.26 4.89
N ILE A 2 19.09 -2.56 5.19
CA ILE A 2 18.53 -3.55 4.25
C ILE A 2 17.00 -3.40 4.25
N ARG A 3 16.47 -2.73 3.23
CA ARG A 3 15.02 -2.76 2.96
C ARG A 3 14.72 -4.12 2.34
N TYR A 4 13.98 -4.96 3.06
CA TYR A 4 13.50 -6.23 2.55
C TYR A 4 12.67 -5.97 1.29
N ARG A 5 13.17 -6.40 0.12
CA ARG A 5 12.49 -6.25 -1.17
C ARG A 5 12.03 -7.63 -1.62
N CYS A 6 10.92 -8.10 -1.07
CA CYS A 6 10.23 -9.23 -1.66
C CYS A 6 9.50 -8.72 -2.91
N SER A 7 10.11 -8.92 -4.07
CA SER A 7 9.52 -8.59 -5.36
C SER A 7 8.91 -9.84 -5.97
N ARG A 8 7.84 -10.35 -5.38
CA ARG A 8 7.01 -11.35 -6.05
C ARG A 8 6.00 -10.64 -6.96
N PRO A 9 5.67 -11.16 -8.15
CA PRO A 9 4.68 -10.56 -9.04
C PRO A 9 3.36 -10.16 -8.35
N PRO A 10 2.75 -10.97 -7.46
CA PRO A 10 1.55 -10.56 -6.72
C PRO A 10 1.77 -9.40 -5.74
N GLU A 11 2.99 -9.12 -5.30
CA GLU A 11 3.29 -7.96 -4.45
C GLU A 11 3.36 -6.66 -5.23
N VAL A 12 3.80 -6.68 -6.49
CA VAL A 12 3.87 -5.47 -7.33
C VAL A 12 2.46 -4.99 -7.67
N ALA A 13 1.58 -5.91 -8.08
CA ALA A 13 0.18 -5.59 -8.36
C ALA A 13 -0.54 -5.04 -7.13
N LEU A 14 -0.34 -5.67 -5.97
CA LEU A 14 -0.93 -5.22 -4.71
C LEU A 14 -0.43 -3.83 -4.30
N ARG A 15 0.89 -3.56 -4.43
CA ARG A 15 1.44 -2.21 -4.18
C ARG A 15 0.83 -1.16 -5.10
N GLY A 16 0.72 -1.47 -6.39
CA GLY A 16 0.08 -0.58 -7.36
C GLY A 16 -1.35 -0.23 -6.97
N ARG A 17 -2.17 -1.25 -6.65
CA ARG A 17 -3.54 -1.03 -6.16
C ARG A 17 -3.62 -0.22 -4.87
N LEU A 18 -2.70 -0.47 -3.94
CA LEU A 18 -2.66 0.23 -2.66
C LEU A 18 -2.30 1.72 -2.82
N CYS A 19 -1.38 2.01 -3.74
CA CYS A 19 -1.01 3.37 -4.14
C CYS A 19 -2.17 4.06 -4.87
N ASP A 20 -2.80 3.38 -5.82
CA ASP A 20 -3.94 3.86 -6.59
C ASP A 20 -5.11 4.25 -5.66
N LEU A 21 -5.52 3.35 -4.76
CA LEU A 21 -6.55 3.62 -3.74
C LEU A 21 -6.16 4.76 -2.78
N ALA A 22 -4.87 4.93 -2.48
CA ALA A 22 -4.39 6.02 -1.64
C ALA A 22 -4.40 7.37 -2.36
N ASN A 23 -4.25 7.38 -3.70
CA ASN A 23 -4.31 8.57 -4.55
C ASN A 23 -5.75 8.92 -4.97
N GLU A 24 -6.62 7.92 -5.12
CA GLU A 24 -8.00 8.10 -5.61
C GLU A 24 -8.92 8.81 -4.60
N GLY A 25 -8.62 8.73 -3.30
CA GLY A 25 -9.44 9.35 -2.26
C GLY A 25 -8.66 10.22 -1.28
N LYS A 26 -9.35 11.19 -0.67
CA LYS A 26 -8.83 12.01 0.44
C LYS A 26 -8.08 11.14 1.47
N ARG A 27 -6.75 11.26 1.52
CA ARG A 27 -5.83 10.79 2.59
C ARG A 27 -6.37 9.59 3.38
N PHE A 28 -6.38 8.41 2.78
CA PHE A 28 -6.78 7.19 3.48
C PHE A 28 -5.63 6.60 4.30
N GLY A 29 -5.90 6.27 5.57
CA GLY A 29 -5.01 5.44 6.38
C GLY A 29 -5.12 3.96 6.02
N TYR A 30 -4.11 3.16 6.42
CA TYR A 30 -4.02 1.72 6.12
C TYR A 30 -5.29 0.92 6.48
N ARG A 31 -6.04 1.32 7.52
CA ARG A 31 -7.31 0.66 7.90
C ARG A 31 -8.40 0.80 6.85
N ARG A 32 -8.51 1.97 6.21
CA ARG A 32 -9.51 2.20 5.15
C ARG A 32 -9.11 1.46 3.87
N LEU A 33 -7.83 1.51 3.52
CA LEU A 33 -7.26 0.76 2.39
C LEU A 33 -7.47 -0.76 2.57
N PHE A 34 -7.28 -1.29 3.78
CA PHE A 34 -7.55 -2.69 4.07
C PHE A 34 -9.01 -3.10 3.78
N VAL A 35 -9.98 -2.27 4.16
CA VAL A 35 -11.40 -2.55 3.88
C VAL A 35 -11.70 -2.51 2.38
N LEU A 36 -11.11 -1.56 1.64
CA LEU A 36 -11.30 -1.44 0.19
C LEU A 36 -10.70 -2.65 -0.54
N LEU A 37 -9.47 -3.03 -0.19
CA LEU A 37 -8.81 -4.22 -0.75
C LEU A 37 -9.60 -5.50 -0.44
N ARG A 38 -10.14 -5.64 0.78
CA ARG A 38 -10.98 -6.79 1.16
C ARG A 38 -12.29 -6.83 0.38
N ARG A 39 -12.82 -5.69 -0.07
CA ARG A 39 -13.99 -5.63 -0.97
C ARG A 39 -13.65 -6.04 -2.40
N GLU A 40 -12.44 -5.75 -2.87
CA GLU A 40 -11.92 -6.26 -4.15
C GLU A 40 -11.54 -7.75 -4.11
N GLY A 41 -11.68 -8.41 -2.96
CA GLY A 41 -11.37 -9.83 -2.80
C GLY A 41 -9.91 -10.13 -2.47
N GLU A 42 -9.12 -9.12 -2.09
CA GLU A 42 -7.72 -9.31 -1.70
C GLU A 42 -7.63 -10.15 -0.40
N PRO A 43 -6.99 -11.34 -0.41
CA PRO A 43 -6.90 -12.21 0.75
C PRO A 43 -5.79 -11.79 1.73
N SER A 44 -5.07 -10.71 1.44
CA SER A 44 -3.94 -10.25 2.25
C SER A 44 -4.37 -9.75 3.63
N GLY A 45 -3.72 -10.28 4.67
CA GLY A 45 -3.96 -9.86 6.05
C GLY A 45 -3.52 -8.41 6.35
N ILE A 46 -4.08 -7.84 7.41
CA ILE A 46 -3.83 -6.45 7.81
C ILE A 46 -2.35 -6.12 8.05
N ASN A 47 -1.56 -7.09 8.55
CA ASN A 47 -0.12 -6.92 8.76
C ASN A 47 0.64 -6.75 7.44
N ARG A 48 0.22 -7.47 6.39
CA ARG A 48 0.82 -7.36 5.05
C ARG A 48 0.52 -6.00 4.43
N ILE A 49 -0.73 -5.55 4.54
CA ILE A 49 -1.17 -4.23 4.07
C ILE A 49 -0.44 -3.12 4.83
N TYR A 50 -0.33 -3.22 6.15
CA TYR A 50 0.39 -2.26 6.98
C TYR A 50 1.88 -2.16 6.58
N ARG A 51 2.53 -3.30 6.35
CA ARG A 51 3.92 -3.35 5.88
C ARG A 51 4.09 -2.65 4.53
N LEU A 52 3.25 -3.00 3.56
CA LEU A 52 3.30 -2.41 2.21
C LEU A 52 3.02 -0.91 2.26
N TYR A 53 2.00 -0.49 3.01
CA TYR A 53 1.68 0.91 3.24
C TYR A 53 2.86 1.71 3.77
N ARG A 54 3.62 1.15 4.72
CA ARG A 54 4.83 1.80 5.27
C ARG A 54 6.00 1.78 4.28
N GLU A 55 6.19 0.68 3.54
CA GLU A 55 7.26 0.55 2.54
C GLU A 55 7.06 1.47 1.33
N GLU A 56 5.81 1.71 0.94
CA GLU A 56 5.41 2.63 -0.13
C GLU A 56 5.35 4.10 0.33
N GLY A 57 5.62 4.38 1.62
CA GLY A 57 5.63 5.76 2.13
C GLY A 57 4.25 6.43 2.15
N LEU A 58 3.16 5.64 2.04
CA LEU A 58 1.78 6.14 1.98
C LEU A 58 1.28 6.70 3.32
N THR A 59 2.14 6.75 4.34
CA THR A 59 1.89 7.49 5.56
C THR A 59 1.42 8.90 5.25
N VAL A 60 0.28 9.29 5.80
CA VAL A 60 -0.42 10.58 5.59
C VAL A 60 0.49 11.83 5.71
N ARG A 61 1.64 11.71 6.39
CA ARG A 61 2.65 12.78 6.56
C ARG A 61 3.72 12.84 5.46
N GLU A 62 3.93 11.76 4.71
CA GLU A 62 4.98 11.60 3.67
C GLU A 62 4.42 11.50 2.24
N LEU A 63 3.13 11.79 2.04
CA LEU A 63 2.49 11.84 0.74
C LEU A 63 2.95 13.09 -0.06
N GLY A 64 4.26 13.19 -0.29
CA GLY A 64 4.92 14.26 -1.01
C GLY A 64 6.05 13.80 -1.93
N LEU A 65 6.58 12.57 -1.80
CA LEU A 65 7.82 12.20 -2.53
C LEU A 65 7.96 10.71 -2.93
N ALA A 66 6.89 9.91 -2.86
CA ALA A 66 6.97 8.50 -3.24
C ALA A 66 6.47 8.23 -4.67
N ALA A 67 6.76 9.14 -5.61
CA ALA A 67 6.81 8.77 -7.03
C ALA A 67 8.13 8.02 -7.27
N LYS A 68 8.14 6.71 -7.00
CA LYS A 68 9.25 5.86 -7.45
C LYS A 68 9.16 5.73 -8.98
N LEU A 69 10.14 6.35 -9.65
CA LEU A 69 10.63 5.95 -10.97
C LEU A 69 10.76 4.44 -11.11
#